data_AF-A0A845SRE0-F1
#
_entry.id   AF-A0A845SRE0-F1
#
_cell.length_a   1.000
_cell.length_b   1.000
_cell.length_c   1.000
_cell.angle_alpha   90.00
_cell.angle_beta   90.00
_cell.angle_gamma   90.00
#
_symmetry.space_group_name_H-M   'P 1'
#
loop_
_entity.id
_entity.type
_entity.pdbx_description
1 polymer ?
#
loop_
_entity_poly.entity_id
_entity_poly.type
_entity_poly.pdbx_seq_one_letter_code
_entity_poly.pdbx_strand_id
1 'polypeptide(L)'
;MRNLVIDILKKLAKADAAAKELTAQVEAQSLLLAALVLTVGQGSSSVMATNIEKAILSASSASEEILQSDVDLLLAHFVRLISVSQYVEVNGEEAKVNAGE
;
A
#
# COMPACT_ATOMS: atom_id res chain seq x y z
N MET A 1 -19.80 -35.36 -14.82
CA MET A 1 -19.59 -33.96 -15.25
C MET A 1 -20.12 -32.91 -14.26
N ARG A 2 -21.31 -33.05 -13.65
CA ARG A 2 -21.84 -32.07 -12.67
C ARG A 2 -20.90 -31.79 -11.48
N ASN A 3 -20.26 -32.82 -10.90
CA ASN A 3 -19.34 -32.63 -9.77
C ASN A 3 -18.09 -31.83 -10.13
N LEU A 4 -17.55 -32.01 -11.35
CA LEU A 4 -16.37 -31.29 -11.80
C LEU A 4 -16.63 -29.78 -11.93
N VAL A 5 -17.80 -29.41 -12.50
CA VAL A 5 -18.22 -28.01 -12.62
C VAL A 5 -18.42 -27.38 -11.25
N ILE A 6 -19.06 -28.09 -10.31
CA ILE A 6 -19.25 -27.61 -8.93
C ILE A 6 -17.91 -27.42 -8.21
N ASP A 7 -16.95 -28.33 -8.40
CA ASP A 7 -15.63 -28.23 -7.79
C ASP A 7 -14.81 -27.07 -8.37
N ILE A 8 -14.92 -26.81 -9.67
CA ILE A 8 -14.32 -25.62 -10.31
C ILE A 8 -14.92 -24.34 -9.75
N LEU A 9 -16.26 -24.25 -9.65
CA LEU A 9 -16.95 -23.09 -9.09
C LEU A 9 -16.54 -22.83 -7.63
N LYS A 10 -16.39 -23.88 -6.82
CA LYS A 10 -15.90 -23.77 -5.44
C LYS A 10 -14.46 -23.25 -5.37
N LYS A 11 -13.58 -23.70 -6.27
CA LYS A 11 -12.19 -23.22 -6.33
C LYS A 11 -12.13 -21.74 -6.73
N LEU A 12 -12.93 -21.34 -7.72
CA LEU A 12 -13.03 -19.95 -8.15
C LEU A 12 -13.53 -19.05 -7.03
N ALA A 13 -14.59 -19.45 -6.32
CA ALA A 13 -15.11 -18.68 -5.18
C ALA A 13 -14.08 -18.51 -4.06
N LYS A 14 -13.28 -19.55 -3.77
CA LYS A 14 -12.18 -19.45 -2.80
C LYS A 14 -11.07 -18.52 -3.26
N ALA A 15 -10.70 -18.57 -4.54
CA ALA A 15 -9.69 -17.69 -5.11
C ALA A 15 -10.14 -16.22 -5.09
N ASP A 16 -11.41 -15.95 -5.41
CA ASP A 16 -12.01 -14.61 -5.35
C ASP A 16 -12.01 -14.05 -3.92
N ALA A 17 -12.41 -14.86 -2.93
CA ALA A 17 -12.38 -14.47 -1.53
C ALA A 17 -10.96 -14.16 -1.04
N ALA A 18 -9.98 -14.99 -1.41
CA ALA A 18 -8.57 -14.77 -1.05
C ALA A 18 -8.00 -13.49 -1.70
N ALA A 19 -8.36 -13.22 -2.95
CA ALA A 19 -7.95 -12.00 -3.64
C ALA A 19 -8.53 -10.73 -2.98
N LYS A 20 -9.79 -10.79 -2.53
CA LYS A 20 -10.43 -9.70 -1.78
C LYS A 20 -9.75 -9.45 -0.44
N GLU A 21 -9.42 -10.51 0.29
CA GLU A 21 -8.70 -10.40 1.56
C GLU A 21 -7.31 -9.77 1.38
N LEU A 22 -6.55 -10.22 0.38
CA LEU A 22 -5.25 -9.63 0.04
C LEU A 22 -5.38 -8.14 -0.31
N THR A 23 -6.42 -7.77 -1.07
CA THR A 23 -6.70 -6.37 -1.42
C THR A 23 -7.01 -5.54 -0.18
N ALA A 24 -7.90 -6.02 0.69
CA ALA A 24 -8.25 -5.35 1.94
C ALA A 24 -7.04 -5.19 2.87
N GLN A 25 -6.16 -6.18 2.93
CA GLN A 25 -4.92 -6.12 3.70
C GLN A 25 -3.98 -5.04 3.17
N VAL A 26 -3.79 -4.95 1.85
CA VAL A 26 -2.99 -3.90 1.23
C VAL A 26 -3.59 -2.52 1.49
N GLU A 27 -4.91 -2.36 1.40
CA GLU A 27 -5.60 -1.10 1.71
C GLU A 27 -5.44 -0.69 3.18
N ALA A 28 -5.58 -1.63 4.13
CA ALA A 28 -5.38 -1.37 5.54
C ALA A 28 -3.94 -0.94 5.86
N GLN A 29 -2.95 -1.60 5.27
CA GLN A 29 -1.54 -1.21 5.40
C GLN A 29 -1.27 0.16 4.79
N SER A 30 -1.91 0.47 3.65
CA SER A 30 -1.84 1.78 3.00
C SER A 30 -2.33 2.89 3.94
N LEU A 31 -3.46 2.66 4.60
CA LEU A 31 -4.09 3.61 5.51
C LEU A 31 -3.27 3.81 6.79
N LEU A 32 -2.68 2.73 7.32
CA LEU A 32 -1.78 2.80 8.48
C LEU A 32 -0.52 3.59 8.17
N LEU A 33 0.10 3.38 7.00
CA LEU A 33 1.27 4.14 6.59
C LEU A 33 0.93 5.63 6.44
N ALA A 34 -0.21 5.95 5.82
CA ALA A 34 -0.70 7.31 5.70
C ALA A 34 -0.89 7.98 7.07
N ALA A 35 -1.53 7.27 8.00
CA ALA A 35 -1.70 7.74 9.37
C ALA A 35 -0.35 7.97 10.08
N LEU A 36 0.63 7.09 9.89
CA LEU A 36 1.99 7.25 10.43
C LEU A 36 2.69 8.48 9.83
N VAL A 37 2.62 8.66 8.51
CA VAL A 37 3.19 9.82 7.81
C VAL A 37 2.60 11.13 8.33
N LEU A 38 1.27 11.20 8.48
CA LEU A 38 0.57 12.38 8.99
C LEU A 38 0.88 12.64 10.48
N THR A 39 0.99 11.59 11.30
CA THR A 39 1.23 11.68 12.75
C THR A 39 2.67 12.10 13.06
N VAL A 40 3.63 11.72 12.21
CA VAL A 40 5.07 12.00 12.39
C VAL A 40 5.42 13.49 12.17
N GLY A 41 4.49 14.31 11.66
CA GLY A 41 4.61 15.76 11.59
C GLY A 41 5.47 16.27 10.41
N GLN A 42 5.22 17.53 10.02
CA GLN A 42 5.68 18.17 8.77
C GLN A 42 7.22 18.19 8.53
N GLY A 43 8.04 17.90 9.54
CA GLY A 43 9.50 17.82 9.40
C GLY A 43 10.07 16.41 9.22
N SER A 44 9.35 15.38 9.69
CA SER A 44 9.88 14.01 9.82
C SER A 44 9.31 13.03 8.78
N SER A 45 8.20 13.39 8.11
CA SER A 45 7.59 12.63 7.02
C SER A 45 8.56 12.41 5.84
N SER A 46 9.26 13.46 5.41
CA SER A 46 10.28 13.40 4.34
C SER A 46 11.46 12.49 4.69
N VAL A 47 11.93 12.57 5.94
CA VAL A 47 13.04 11.73 6.44
C VAL A 47 12.62 10.27 6.50
N MET A 48 11.40 9.99 6.98
CA MET A 48 10.85 8.64 7.03
C MET A 48 10.69 8.05 5.62
N ALA A 49 10.16 8.84 4.67
CA ALA A 49 9.99 8.39 3.31
C ALA A 49 11.34 8.07 2.64
N THR A 50 12.32 8.95 2.82
CA THR A 50 13.70 8.75 2.33
C THR A 50 14.35 7.50 2.93
N ASN A 51 14.12 7.23 4.23
CA ASN A 51 14.69 6.05 4.90
C ASN A 51 14.04 4.75 4.40
N ILE A 52 12.73 4.75 4.13
CA ILE A 52 12.03 3.60 3.57
C ILE A 52 12.50 3.33 2.14
N GLU A 53 12.61 4.37 1.30
CA GLU A 53 13.14 4.25 -0.06
C GLU A 53 14.56 3.66 -0.06
N LYS A 54 15.44 4.18 0.81
CA LYS A 54 16.80 3.63 0.99
C LYS A 54 16.80 2.17 1.43
N ALA A 55 15.92 1.79 2.36
CA ALA A 55 15.82 0.40 2.82
C ALA A 55 15.38 -0.54 1.69
N ILE A 56 14.41 -0.12 0.86
CA ILE A 56 13.92 -0.88 -0.30
C ILE A 56 15.05 -1.05 -1.33
N LEU A 57 15.73 0.04 -1.68
CA LEU A 57 16.85 0.00 -2.65
C LEU A 57 18.04 -0.82 -2.13
N SER A 58 18.31 -0.77 -0.82
CA SER A 58 19.39 -1.53 -0.21
C SER A 58 19.09 -3.03 -0.12
N ALA A 59 17.82 -3.43 -0.20
CA ALA A 59 17.43 -4.83 -0.11
C ALA A 59 17.94 -5.65 -1.32
N SER A 60 17.84 -5.09 -2.54
CA SER A 60 18.38 -5.74 -3.75
C SER A 60 19.91 -5.87 -3.70
N SER A 61 20.61 -4.90 -3.10
CA SER A 61 22.07 -4.95 -2.98
C SER A 61 22.55 -5.85 -1.82
N ALA A 62 21.66 -6.17 -0.87
CA ALA A 62 21.97 -6.97 0.31
C ALA A 62 21.65 -8.47 0.17
N SER A 63 20.89 -8.87 -0.86
CA SER A 63 20.52 -10.28 -1.08
C SER A 63 20.36 -10.60 -2.56
N GLU A 64 21.07 -11.62 -3.03
CA GLU A 64 20.89 -12.18 -4.39
C GLU A 64 19.52 -12.86 -4.58
N GLU A 65 18.81 -13.17 -3.49
CA GLU A 65 17.47 -13.75 -3.53
C GLU A 65 16.39 -12.70 -3.83
N ILE A 66 16.68 -11.41 -3.62
CA ILE A 66 15.74 -10.32 -3.88
C ILE A 66 15.92 -9.87 -5.32
N LEU A 67 14.93 -10.19 -6.16
CA LEU A 67 14.96 -9.81 -7.56
C LEU A 67 14.72 -8.30 -7.71
N GLN A 68 15.36 -7.69 -8.71
CA GLN A 68 15.14 -6.28 -9.02
C GLN A 68 13.66 -5.97 -9.29
N SER A 69 12.92 -6.92 -9.90
CA SER A 69 11.48 -6.79 -10.13
C SER A 69 10.67 -6.64 -8.84
N ASP A 70 11.10 -7.27 -7.75
CA ASP A 70 10.42 -7.17 -6.46
C ASP A 70 10.68 -5.80 -5.82
N VAL A 71 11.89 -5.28 -5.96
CA VAL A 71 12.26 -3.92 -5.54
C VAL A 71 11.49 -2.87 -6.31
N ASP A 72 11.38 -3.02 -7.63
CA ASP A 72 10.62 -2.10 -8.49
C ASP A 72 9.14 -2.09 -8.09
N LEU A 73 8.57 -3.25 -7.79
CA LEU A 73 7.19 -3.39 -7.32
C LEU A 73 6.98 -2.71 -5.95
N LEU A 74 7.90 -2.92 -5.01
CA LEU A 74 7.86 -2.28 -3.69
C LEU A 74 7.95 -0.76 -3.79
N LEU A 75 8.84 -0.23 -4.65
CA LEU A 75 8.95 1.21 -4.90
C LEU A 75 7.67 1.79 -5.49
N ALA A 76 7.10 1.14 -6.51
CA ALA A 76 5.86 1.59 -7.14
C ALA A 76 4.70 1.67 -6.13
N HIS A 77 4.57 0.66 -5.27
CA HIS A 77 3.57 0.69 -4.20
C HIS A 77 3.85 1.79 -3.19
N PHE A 78 5.09 1.96 -2.74
CA PHE A 78 5.46 2.98 -1.77
C PHE A 78 5.19 4.41 -2.27
N VAL A 79 5.57 4.73 -3.51
CA VAL A 79 5.29 6.05 -4.13
C VAL A 79 3.80 6.34 -4.18
N ARG A 80 2.98 5.34 -4.54
CA ARG A 80 1.52 5.47 -4.53
C ARG A 80 0.98 5.81 -3.14
N LEU A 81 1.52 5.20 -2.09
CA LEU A 81 1.11 5.45 -0.70
C LEU A 81 1.40 6.88 -0.24
N ILE A 82 2.61 7.38 -0.53
CA ILE A 82 2.98 8.76 -0.21
C ILE A 82 2.07 9.74 -0.96
N SER A 83 1.80 9.48 -2.24
CA SER A 83 0.93 10.33 -3.07
C SER A 83 -0.49 10.42 -2.51
N VAL A 84 -1.07 9.28 -2.08
CA VAL A 84 -2.41 9.25 -1.46
C VAL A 84 -2.40 9.98 -0.12
N SER A 85 -1.37 9.80 0.69
CA SER A 85 -1.26 10.43 2.01
C SER A 85 -1.18 11.96 1.90
N GLN A 86 -0.34 12.46 0.97
CA GLN A 86 -0.22 13.89 0.68
C GLN A 86 -1.52 14.46 0.10
N TYR A 87 -2.20 13.71 -0.78
CA TYR A 87 -3.51 14.12 -1.29
C TYR A 87 -4.53 14.30 -0.16
N VAL A 88 -4.57 13.37 0.80
CA VAL A 88 -5.46 13.46 1.97
C VAL A 88 -5.05 14.61 2.91
N GLU A 89 -3.76 14.87 3.10
CA GLU A 89 -3.28 16.02 3.87
C GLU A 89 -3.82 17.34 3.28
N VAL A 90 -3.59 17.57 1.98
CA VAL A 90 -3.97 18.80 1.28
C VAL A 90 -5.50 18.95 1.19
N ASN A 91 -6.21 17.93 0.70
CA ASN A 91 -7.65 18.03 0.44
C ASN A 91 -8.50 17.79 1.70
N GLY A 92 -7.96 17.08 2.69
CA GLY A 92 -8.63 16.89 3.99
C GLY A 92 -8.64 18.17 4.83
N GLU A 93 -7.64 19.05 4.66
CA GLU A 93 -7.65 20.38 5.26
C GLU A 93 -8.67 21.31 4.59
N GLU A 94 -8.76 21.31 3.25
CA GLU A 94 -9.78 22.07 2.51
C GLU A 94 -11.21 21.65 2.87
N ALA A 95 -11.47 20.34 3.08
CA ALA A 95 -12.77 19.85 3.52
C ALA A 95 -13.17 20.34 4.93
N LYS A 96 -12.20 20.60 5.82
CA LYS A 96 -12.46 21.15 7.16
C LYS A 96 -12.75 22.66 7.11
N VAL A 97 -12.15 23.39 6.17
CA VAL A 97 -12.42 24.82 5.97
C VAL A 97 -13.84 25.04 5.44
N ASN A 98 -14.29 24.20 4.50
CA ASN A 98 -15.62 24.33 3.87
C ASN A 98 -16.78 23.78 4.73
N ALA A 99 -16.50 22.95 5.75
CA ALA A 99 -17.50 22.41 6.66
C ALA A 99 -17.70 23.28 7.93
N GLY A 100 -16.96 24.37 8.05
CA GLY A 100 -17.00 25.32 9.18
C GLY A 100 -17.70 26.66 8.89
N GLU A 101 -18.29 26.84 7.71
CA GLU A 101 -19.21 27.94 7.36
C GLU A 101 -20.67 27.46 7.37
#